data_AF-A0A2D5W9X6-F1
#
_entry.id   AF-A0A2D5W9X6-F1
#
_cell.length_a   1.000
_cell.length_b   1.000
_cell.length_c   1.000
_cell.angle_alpha   90.00
_cell.angle_beta   90.00
_cell.angle_gamma   90.00
#
_symmetry.space_group_name_H-M   'P 1'
#
loop_
_entity.id
_entity.type
_entity.pdbx_description
1 polymer ?
#
loop_
_entity_poly.entity_id
_entity_poly.type
_entity_poly.pdbx_seq_one_letter_code
_entity_poly.pdbx_strand_id
1 'polypeptide(L)'
;RITPPPARRNMDLVAGTHIEIAGEVEQGIYYTEAPQDQRAVFTMPWQGHTMIGTTEQPFTGDPATVAPTQAEIDYLLAVHAHYFPAAKRELLGAWAGLRVLPHGEGDAFNRPREVLLPVDRKDKPRLVSIYGGKLTGYRLTAEKVMEILAPSLPPPKRAANTREIKLG
;
A
#
# COMPACT_ATOMS: atom_id res chain seq x y z
N ARG A 1 -19.96 13.48 -16.88
CA ARG A 1 -19.55 12.23 -17.57
C ARG A 1 -18.43 12.61 -18.55
N ILE A 2 -17.26 11.97 -18.48
CA ILE A 2 -16.11 12.30 -19.36
C ILE A 2 -16.27 11.50 -20.66
N THR A 3 -16.20 12.18 -21.81
CA THR A 3 -16.34 11.58 -23.13
C THR A 3 -15.17 12.03 -24.03
N PRO A 4 -14.43 11.11 -24.67
CA PRO A 4 -14.49 9.65 -24.48
C PRO A 4 -14.06 9.23 -23.07
N PRO A 5 -14.50 8.08 -22.57
CA PRO A 5 -14.01 7.57 -21.30
C PRO A 5 -12.49 7.36 -21.37
N PRO A 6 -11.75 7.69 -20.31
CA PRO A 6 -10.31 7.45 -20.25
C PRO A 6 -10.00 5.95 -20.41
N ALA A 7 -8.89 5.66 -21.09
CA ALA A 7 -8.39 4.30 -21.21
C ALA A 7 -8.14 3.71 -19.81
N ARG A 8 -8.83 2.62 -19.48
CA ARG A 8 -8.54 1.85 -18.27
C ARG A 8 -7.25 1.07 -18.49
N ARG A 9 -6.37 1.07 -17.50
CA ARG A 9 -5.21 0.18 -17.49
C ARG A 9 -5.52 -1.05 -16.66
N ASN A 10 -4.98 -2.19 -17.10
CA ASN A 10 -5.02 -3.41 -16.30
C ASN A 10 -4.19 -3.17 -15.03
N MET A 11 -4.71 -3.65 -13.91
CA MET A 11 -4.08 -3.56 -12.60
C MET A 11 -4.13 -4.93 -11.96
N ASP A 12 -3.05 -5.28 -11.28
CA ASP A 12 -3.03 -6.44 -10.42
C ASP A 12 -3.32 -6.01 -8.98
N LEU A 13 -4.16 -6.78 -8.32
CA LEU A 13 -4.49 -6.60 -6.93
C LEU A 13 -3.72 -7.64 -6.13
N VAL A 14 -2.99 -7.16 -5.11
CA VAL A 14 -2.28 -8.04 -4.18
C VAL A 14 -2.76 -7.75 -2.78
N ALA A 15 -3.42 -8.73 -2.17
CA ALA A 15 -3.84 -8.69 -0.78
C ALA A 15 -2.62 -8.77 0.15
N GLY A 16 -2.64 -7.94 1.20
CA GLY A 16 -1.69 -8.01 2.28
C GLY A 16 -2.41 -7.88 3.62
N THR A 17 -2.22 -8.91 4.45
CA THR A 17 -2.79 -9.03 5.78
C THR A 17 -1.80 -8.53 6.83
N HIS A 18 -2.33 -7.87 7.85
CA HIS A 18 -1.67 -7.72 9.15
C HIS A 18 -2.49 -8.43 10.22
N ILE A 19 -1.82 -8.89 11.27
CA ILE A 19 -2.45 -9.38 12.49
C ILE A 19 -2.00 -8.55 13.68
N GLU A 20 -2.86 -8.53 14.70
CA GLU A 20 -2.60 -7.96 16.00
C GLU A 20 -2.64 -9.08 17.04
N ILE A 21 -1.62 -9.15 17.89
CA ILE A 21 -1.51 -10.16 18.94
C ILE A 21 -1.27 -9.51 20.30
N ALA A 22 -1.67 -10.20 21.37
CA ALA A 22 -1.45 -9.73 22.73
C ALA A 22 0.03 -9.67 23.11
N GLY A 23 0.37 -8.69 23.96
CA GLY A 23 1.74 -8.37 24.35
C GLY A 23 2.36 -7.28 23.49
N GLU A 24 3.36 -6.58 24.01
CA GLU A 24 4.02 -5.47 23.35
C GLU A 24 5.49 -5.79 23.11
N VAL A 25 5.99 -5.46 21.92
CA VAL A 25 7.40 -5.50 21.62
C VAL A 25 8.11 -4.25 22.18
N GLU A 26 9.07 -4.45 23.07
CA GLU A 26 9.63 -3.34 23.86
C GLU A 26 10.82 -2.62 23.22
N GLN A 27 11.53 -3.25 22.29
CA GLN A 27 12.79 -2.70 21.72
C GLN A 27 12.61 -2.06 20.34
N GLY A 28 11.38 -1.70 19.97
CA GLY A 28 11.04 -1.03 18.71
C GLY A 28 10.52 -1.98 17.63
N ILE A 29 10.89 -1.71 16.38
CA ILE A 29 10.39 -2.44 15.21
C ILE A 29 11.42 -3.51 14.80
N TYR A 30 10.96 -4.75 14.69
CA TYR A 30 11.78 -5.86 14.22
C TYR A 30 11.50 -6.13 12.75
N TYR A 31 12.59 -6.27 11.98
CA TYR A 31 12.57 -6.87 10.66
C TYR A 31 12.89 -8.36 10.80
N THR A 32 12.05 -9.19 10.20
CA THR A 32 12.21 -10.65 10.15
C THR A 32 12.01 -11.15 8.73
N GLU A 33 12.64 -12.27 8.39
CA GLU A 33 12.39 -12.95 7.12
C GLU A 33 11.60 -14.21 7.38
N ALA A 34 10.47 -14.36 6.68
CA ALA A 34 9.64 -15.54 6.83
C ALA A 34 10.44 -16.79 6.45
N PRO A 35 10.55 -17.80 7.35
CA PRO A 35 11.38 -18.97 7.09
C PRO A 35 11.01 -19.76 5.83
N GLN A 36 9.75 -19.66 5.38
CA GLN A 36 9.21 -20.42 4.26
C GLN A 36 9.60 -19.82 2.90
N ASP A 37 9.71 -18.50 2.79
CA ASP A 37 9.84 -17.80 1.50
C ASP A 37 10.79 -16.58 1.52
N GLN A 38 11.46 -16.34 2.66
CA GLN A 38 12.40 -15.23 2.88
C GLN A 38 11.76 -13.83 2.69
N ARG A 39 10.42 -13.72 2.70
CA ARG A 39 9.77 -12.42 2.59
C ARG A 39 9.96 -11.62 3.87
N ALA A 40 10.16 -10.32 3.70
CA ALA A 40 10.22 -9.36 4.79
C ALA A 40 8.88 -9.28 5.54
N VAL A 41 8.93 -9.49 6.85
CA VAL A 41 7.83 -9.33 7.80
C VAL A 41 8.29 -8.43 8.93
N PHE A 42 7.48 -7.43 9.26
CA PHE A 42 7.70 -6.51 10.36
C PHE A 42 6.85 -6.90 11.56
N THR A 43 7.47 -6.86 12.74
CA THR A 43 6.81 -6.97 14.05
C THR A 43 7.03 -5.66 14.79
N MET A 44 5.95 -4.97 15.16
CA MET A 44 6.03 -3.60 15.69
C MET A 44 5.00 -3.32 16.80
N PRO A 45 5.28 -2.36 17.71
CA PRO A 45 4.31 -1.94 18.71
C PRO A 45 3.09 -1.33 18.02
N TRP A 46 1.90 -1.65 18.51
CA TRP A 46 0.65 -1.17 17.96
C TRP A 46 -0.43 -1.07 19.04
N GLN A 47 -0.80 0.16 19.43
CA GLN A 47 -1.89 0.43 20.37
C GLN A 47 -1.82 -0.35 21.70
N GLY A 48 -0.61 -0.57 22.25
CA GLY A 48 -0.39 -1.36 23.47
C GLY A 48 -0.31 -2.88 23.24
N HIS A 49 -0.34 -3.30 21.98
CA HIS A 49 -0.20 -4.69 21.52
C HIS A 49 0.93 -4.79 20.48
N THR A 50 1.00 -5.91 19.76
CA THR A 50 1.99 -6.14 18.70
C THR A 50 1.29 -6.38 17.37
N MET A 51 1.68 -5.61 16.35
CA MET A 51 1.25 -5.81 14.97
C MET A 51 2.32 -6.55 14.18
N ILE A 52 1.91 -7.54 13.39
CA ILE A 52 2.78 -8.34 12.51
C ILE A 52 2.26 -8.29 11.08
N GLY A 53 3.14 -8.06 10.10
CA GLY A 53 2.74 -8.07 8.69
C GLY A 53 3.89 -7.83 7.70
N THR A 54 3.72 -8.08 6.39
CA THR A 54 2.47 -8.50 5.74
C THR A 54 2.64 -9.74 4.88
N THR A 55 1.51 -10.33 4.51
CA THR A 55 1.40 -11.27 3.39
C THR A 55 1.36 -10.56 2.04
N GLU A 56 1.51 -11.34 0.97
CA GLU A 56 1.28 -10.93 -0.42
C GLU A 56 0.60 -12.10 -1.15
N GLN A 57 -0.69 -11.97 -1.42
CA GLN A 57 -1.47 -12.96 -2.15
C GLN A 57 -2.15 -12.30 -3.35
N PRO A 58 -2.06 -12.87 -4.57
CA PRO A 58 -2.84 -12.40 -5.70
C PRO A 58 -4.33 -12.39 -5.34
N PHE A 59 -5.01 -11.30 -5.66
CA PHE A 59 -6.43 -11.12 -5.35
C PHE A 59 -7.24 -10.94 -6.62
N THR A 60 -8.36 -11.65 -6.70
CA THR A 60 -9.37 -11.51 -7.75
C THR A 60 -10.74 -11.39 -7.10
N GLY A 61 -11.56 -10.46 -7.58
CA GLY A 61 -12.91 -10.24 -7.05
C GLY A 61 -13.17 -8.77 -6.79
N ASP A 62 -14.20 -8.50 -5.98
CA ASP A 62 -14.56 -7.16 -5.56
C ASP A 62 -13.55 -6.64 -4.53
N PRO A 63 -12.83 -5.53 -4.79
CA PRO A 63 -11.92 -4.93 -3.82
C PRO A 63 -12.55 -4.63 -2.45
N ALA A 64 -13.86 -4.39 -2.40
CA ALA A 64 -14.57 -4.11 -1.15
C ALA A 64 -14.70 -5.33 -0.24
N THR A 65 -14.47 -6.54 -0.75
CA THR A 65 -14.61 -7.79 0.01
C THR A 65 -13.28 -8.36 0.48
N VAL A 66 -12.18 -7.63 0.34
CA VAL A 66 -10.87 -8.09 0.83
C VAL A 66 -10.91 -8.31 2.34
N ALA A 67 -10.47 -9.49 2.76
CA ALA A 67 -10.41 -9.88 4.17
C ALA A 67 -9.21 -10.82 4.39
N PRO A 68 -8.63 -10.85 5.60
CA PRO A 68 -7.62 -11.83 5.98
C PRO A 68 -8.13 -13.26 5.77
N THR A 69 -7.29 -14.11 5.20
CA THR A 69 -7.55 -15.56 5.19
C THR A 69 -6.89 -16.24 6.40
N GLN A 70 -7.43 -17.39 6.82
CA GLN A 70 -6.82 -18.18 7.91
C GLN A 70 -5.37 -18.56 7.59
N ALA A 71 -5.08 -18.91 6.32
CA ALA A 71 -3.72 -19.23 5.89
C ALA A 71 -2.74 -18.07 6.05
N GLU A 72 -3.17 -16.83 5.79
CA GLU A 72 -2.35 -15.64 6.00
C GLU A 72 -2.12 -15.34 7.48
N ILE A 73 -3.14 -15.54 8.32
CA ILE A 73 -3.03 -15.41 9.78
C ILE A 73 -2.02 -16.43 10.31
N ASP A 74 -2.18 -17.70 9.94
CA ASP A 74 -1.31 -18.80 10.36
C ASP A 74 0.13 -18.58 9.89
N TYR A 75 0.32 -18.07 8.68
CA TYR A 75 1.63 -17.67 8.15
C TYR A 75 2.30 -16.64 9.06
N LEU A 76 1.61 -15.54 9.40
CA LEU A 76 2.19 -14.47 10.23
C LEU A 76 2.45 -14.93 11.67
N LEU A 77 1.56 -15.75 12.24
CA LEU A 77 1.76 -16.36 13.56
C LEU A 77 2.96 -17.31 13.57
N ALA A 78 3.16 -18.09 12.50
CA ALA A 78 4.29 -18.99 12.37
C ALA A 78 5.62 -18.23 12.24
N VAL A 79 5.67 -17.15 11.46
CA VAL A 79 6.85 -16.28 11.36
C VAL A 79 7.18 -15.69 12.73
N HIS A 80 6.20 -15.15 13.43
CA HIS A 80 6.43 -14.60 14.77
C HIS A 80 6.90 -15.66 15.76
N ALA A 81 6.28 -16.85 15.77
CA ALA A 81 6.67 -17.95 16.66
C ALA A 81 8.09 -18.46 16.42
N HIS A 82 8.60 -18.35 15.18
CA HIS A 82 9.96 -18.76 14.83
C HIS A 82 11.01 -17.87 15.53
N TYR A 83 10.81 -16.54 15.49
CA TYR A 83 11.77 -15.59 16.08
C TYR A 83 11.52 -15.31 17.56
N PHE A 84 10.28 -15.48 18.04
CA PHE A 84 9.87 -15.22 19.42
C PHE A 84 9.15 -16.43 20.03
N PRO A 85 9.85 -17.58 20.20
CA PRO A 85 9.22 -18.85 20.61
C PRO A 85 8.56 -18.80 22.00
N ALA A 86 9.02 -17.90 22.88
CA ALA A 86 8.48 -17.71 24.23
C ALA A 86 7.34 -16.67 24.29
N ALA A 87 7.06 -15.95 23.21
CA ALA A 87 6.05 -14.89 23.22
C ALA A 87 4.63 -15.47 23.16
N LYS A 88 3.69 -14.74 23.77
CA LYS A 88 2.26 -15.01 23.62
C LYS A 88 1.85 -14.81 22.15
N ARG A 89 0.86 -15.57 21.72
CA ARG A 89 0.39 -15.63 20.31
C ARG A 89 -1.14 -15.52 20.23
N GLU A 90 -1.75 -14.95 21.27
CA GLU A 90 -3.18 -14.71 21.31
C GLU A 90 -3.53 -13.66 20.27
N LEU A 91 -4.30 -14.07 19.26
CA LEU A 91 -4.77 -13.20 18.18
C LEU A 91 -5.88 -12.29 18.70
N LEU A 92 -5.71 -10.98 18.55
CA LEU A 92 -6.70 -9.97 18.93
C LEU A 92 -7.49 -9.45 17.73
N GLY A 93 -6.85 -9.41 16.56
CA GLY A 93 -7.47 -8.92 15.34
C GLY A 93 -6.65 -9.19 14.09
N ALA A 94 -7.29 -9.06 12.93
CA ALA A 94 -6.63 -9.14 11.63
C ALA A 94 -7.35 -8.24 10.64
N TRP A 95 -6.61 -7.63 9.71
CA TRP A 95 -7.17 -6.85 8.62
C TRP A 95 -6.31 -6.99 7.37
N ALA A 96 -6.95 -6.81 6.22
CA ALA A 96 -6.30 -6.91 4.92
C ALA A 96 -6.54 -5.64 4.11
N GLY A 97 -5.57 -5.32 3.26
CA GLY A 97 -5.68 -4.26 2.26
C GLY A 97 -5.18 -4.74 0.91
N LEU A 98 -5.58 -4.05 -0.15
CA LEU A 98 -5.14 -4.34 -1.51
C LEU A 98 -4.09 -3.33 -1.96
N ARG A 99 -2.95 -3.86 -2.42
CA ARG A 99 -2.00 -3.10 -3.21
C ARG A 99 -2.49 -3.09 -4.66
N VAL A 100 -2.63 -1.91 -5.22
CA VAL A 100 -2.97 -1.71 -6.63
C VAL A 100 -1.67 -1.53 -7.40
N LEU A 101 -1.29 -2.53 -8.18
CA LEU A 101 -0.05 -2.52 -8.95
C LEU A 101 -0.38 -2.36 -10.44
N PRO A 102 0.34 -1.52 -11.19
CA PRO A 102 0.25 -1.54 -12.65
C PRO A 102 0.52 -2.96 -13.18
N HIS A 103 -0.36 -3.44 -14.07
CA HIS A 103 -0.12 -4.70 -14.75
C HIS A 103 1.12 -4.59 -15.65
N GLY A 104 1.99 -5.59 -15.59
CA GLY A 104 3.20 -5.70 -16.41
C GLY A 104 3.56 -7.16 -16.57
N GLU A 105 4.35 -7.51 -17.59
CA GLU A 105 4.84 -8.88 -17.75
C GLU A 105 5.96 -9.16 -16.72
N GLY A 106 5.93 -10.32 -16.04
CA GLY A 106 6.96 -10.77 -15.06
C GLY A 106 6.55 -10.78 -13.58
N ASP A 107 7.42 -11.27 -12.69
CA ASP A 107 7.20 -11.41 -11.24
C ASP A 107 6.79 -10.09 -10.57
N ALA A 108 5.75 -10.13 -9.72
CA ALA A 108 5.20 -8.96 -9.03
C ALA A 108 6.25 -8.18 -8.20
N PHE A 109 7.30 -8.86 -7.73
CA PHE A 109 8.40 -8.27 -6.97
C PHE A 109 9.28 -7.30 -7.79
N ASN A 110 9.45 -7.56 -9.09
CA ASN A 110 10.41 -6.86 -9.96
C ASN A 110 9.79 -5.74 -10.83
N ARG A 111 8.49 -5.48 -10.69
CA ARG A 111 7.81 -4.49 -11.55
C ARG A 111 8.09 -3.05 -11.09
N PRO A 112 8.15 -2.07 -12.02
CA PRO A 112 8.31 -0.66 -11.67
C PRO A 112 7.16 -0.23 -10.77
N ARG A 113 7.47 0.05 -9.50
CA ARG A 113 6.50 0.55 -8.51
C ARG A 113 6.17 2.04 -8.71
N GLU A 114 6.51 2.59 -9.88
CA GLU A 114 6.28 3.99 -10.20
C GLU A 114 4.80 4.26 -10.39
N VAL A 115 4.38 5.44 -9.92
CA VAL A 115 3.02 5.92 -10.11
C VAL A 115 2.81 6.23 -11.58
N LEU A 116 1.77 5.66 -12.19
CA LEU A 116 1.37 6.06 -13.53
C LEU A 116 0.29 7.14 -13.45
N LEU A 117 0.50 8.22 -14.20
CA LEU A 117 -0.39 9.38 -14.25
C LEU A 117 -0.93 9.62 -15.68
N PRO A 118 -1.70 8.68 -16.27
CA PRO A 118 -2.23 8.86 -17.61
C PRO A 118 -3.26 9.99 -17.64
N VAL A 119 -3.28 10.70 -18.77
CA VAL A 119 -4.14 11.86 -19.03
C VAL A 119 -5.05 11.62 -20.22
N ASP A 120 -6.17 12.34 -20.29
CA ASP A 120 -7.09 12.27 -21.43
C ASP A 120 -6.54 12.95 -22.69
N ARG A 121 -5.72 14.01 -22.54
CA ARG A 121 -5.06 14.73 -23.64
C ARG A 121 -3.80 15.44 -23.15
N LYS A 122 -2.83 15.66 -24.04
CA LYS A 122 -1.48 16.15 -23.68
C LYS A 122 -1.42 17.62 -23.26
N ASP A 123 -2.00 18.54 -24.04
CA ASP A 123 -1.71 19.97 -23.88
C ASP A 123 -2.55 20.66 -22.80
N LYS A 124 -3.77 20.18 -22.56
CA LYS A 124 -4.69 20.71 -21.53
C LYS A 124 -5.44 19.58 -20.83
N PRO A 125 -4.76 18.69 -20.07
CA PRO A 125 -5.38 17.55 -19.40
C PRO A 125 -6.62 17.97 -18.59
N ARG A 126 -7.77 17.34 -18.82
CA ARG A 126 -8.99 17.56 -18.00
C ARG A 126 -9.14 16.49 -16.93
N LEU A 127 -8.47 15.37 -17.14
CA LEU A 127 -8.47 14.23 -16.26
C LEU A 127 -7.03 13.73 -16.13
N VAL A 128 -6.64 13.49 -14.89
CA VAL A 128 -5.46 12.71 -14.54
C VAL A 128 -5.95 11.52 -13.72
N SER A 129 -5.65 10.31 -14.16
CA SER A 129 -5.87 9.11 -13.35
C SER A 129 -4.59 8.79 -12.59
N ILE A 130 -4.71 8.20 -11.40
CA ILE A 130 -3.57 7.79 -10.57
C ILE A 130 -3.60 6.28 -10.45
N TYR A 131 -2.55 5.61 -10.89
CA TYR A 131 -2.39 4.16 -10.79
C TYR A 131 -1.15 3.83 -9.97
N GLY A 132 -1.32 3.03 -8.92
CA GLY A 132 -0.27 2.73 -7.96
C GLY A 132 0.07 3.91 -7.05
N GLY A 133 1.28 3.89 -6.51
CA GLY A 133 1.76 4.87 -5.54
C GLY A 133 1.79 4.34 -4.12
N LYS A 134 2.88 4.71 -3.44
CA LYS A 134 3.08 4.42 -2.02
C LYS A 134 2.60 5.60 -1.19
N LEU A 135 2.09 5.32 -0.01
CA LEU A 135 1.75 6.36 0.97
C LEU A 135 2.93 7.30 1.22
N THR A 136 4.16 6.79 1.32
CA THR A 136 5.36 7.62 1.53
C THR A 136 5.64 8.61 0.40
N GLY A 137 5.16 8.34 -0.82
CA GLY A 137 5.33 9.21 -1.99
C GLY A 137 4.16 10.15 -2.26
N TYR A 138 3.10 10.12 -1.44
CA TYR A 138 1.82 10.77 -1.76
C TYR A 138 1.96 12.26 -2.09
N ARG A 139 2.74 13.01 -1.29
CA ARG A 139 2.93 14.46 -1.45
C ARG A 139 3.57 14.79 -2.80
N LEU A 140 4.61 14.04 -3.18
CA LEU A 140 5.31 14.24 -4.46
C LEU A 140 4.41 13.84 -5.63
N THR A 141 3.63 12.76 -5.50
CA THR A 141 2.63 12.37 -6.50
C THR A 141 1.59 13.47 -6.70
N ALA A 142 1.05 14.03 -5.62
CA ALA A 142 0.09 15.12 -5.68
C ALA A 142 0.68 16.37 -6.36
N GLU A 143 1.94 16.71 -6.06
CA GLU A 143 2.66 17.80 -6.72
C GLU A 143 2.77 17.58 -8.23
N LYS A 144 3.18 16.38 -8.68
CA LYS A 144 3.21 16.01 -10.10
C LYS A 144 1.85 16.10 -10.77
N VAL A 145 0.78 15.66 -10.09
CA VAL A 145 -0.60 15.77 -10.62
C VAL A 145 -0.98 17.24 -10.84
N MET A 146 -0.62 18.13 -9.92
CA MET A 146 -0.89 19.57 -10.07
C MET A 146 -0.08 20.20 -11.22
N GLU A 147 1.18 19.79 -11.41
CA GLU A 147 1.99 20.22 -12.55
C GLU A 147 1.37 19.79 -13.88
N ILE A 148 0.93 18.54 -13.98
CA ILE A 148 0.23 18.01 -15.18
C ILE A 148 -1.05 18.80 -15.48
N LEU A 149 -1.81 19.17 -14.45
CA LEU A 149 -3.06 19.91 -14.62
C LEU A 149 -2.87 21.41 -14.85
N ALA A 150 -1.67 21.97 -14.59
CA ALA A 150 -1.44 23.41 -14.62
C ALA A 150 -1.88 24.09 -15.93
N PRO A 151 -1.64 23.53 -17.13
CA PRO A 151 -2.10 24.12 -18.40
C PRO A 151 -3.63 24.22 -18.58
N SER A 152 -4.38 23.45 -17.79
CA SER A 152 -5.85 23.42 -17.83
C SER A 152 -6.51 24.30 -16.77
N LEU A 153 -5.73 24.79 -15.81
CA LEU A 153 -6.22 25.57 -14.69
C LEU A 153 -5.99 27.07 -14.95
N PRO A 154 -6.79 27.96 -14.33
CA PRO A 154 -6.47 29.37 -14.28
C PRO A 154 -5.07 29.60 -13.67
N PRO A 155 -4.43 30.75 -13.93
CA PRO A 155 -3.14 31.09 -13.33
C PRO A 155 -3.15 30.85 -11.82
N PRO A 156 -2.26 29.99 -11.29
CA PRO A 156 -2.33 29.57 -9.90
C PRO A 156 -2.03 30.76 -8.98
N LYS A 157 -2.91 31.00 -8.02
CA LYS A 157 -2.54 31.77 -6.82
C LYS A 157 -1.85 30.80 -5.87
N ARG A 158 -0.52 30.92 -5.69
CA ARG A 158 0.22 30.09 -4.75
C ARG A 158 -0.25 30.41 -3.32
N ALA A 159 -1.12 29.56 -2.79
CA ALA A 159 -1.66 29.69 -1.45
C ALA A 159 -0.69 29.18 -0.38
N ALA A 160 0.06 28.09 -0.66
CA ALA A 160 1.03 27.51 0.26
C ALA A 160 2.00 26.54 -0.46
N ASN A 161 3.12 26.22 0.20
CA ASN A 161 4.07 25.19 -0.22
C ASN A 161 3.87 23.91 0.59
N THR A 162 3.43 22.81 -0.04
CA THR A 162 3.16 21.54 0.65
C THR A 162 4.40 20.90 1.26
N ARG A 163 5.62 21.36 0.93
CA ARG A 163 6.86 20.94 1.60
C ARG A 163 7.03 21.55 3.00
N GLU A 164 6.37 22.67 3.27
CA GLU A 164 6.56 23.49 4.48
C GLU A 164 5.33 23.49 5.39
N ILE A 165 4.16 23.11 4.87
CA ILE A 165 2.92 23.00 5.66
C ILE A 165 3.03 21.81 6.61
N LYS A 166 2.79 22.06 7.91
CA LYS A 166 2.60 21.01 8.90
C LYS A 166 1.12 20.57 8.88
N LEU A 167 0.89 19.28 8.70
CA LEU A 167 -0.42 18.68 8.97
C LEU A 167 -0.56 18.54 10.48
N GLY A 168 -1.68 19.03 11.01
CA GLY A 168 -2.01 18.94 12.44
C GLY A 168 -2.44 17.56 12.88
#